data_AF-A0A3C1IDB7-F1
#
_entry.id   AF-A0A3C1IDB7-F1
#
_cell.length_a   1.000
_cell.length_b   1.000
_cell.length_c   1.000
_cell.angle_alpha   90.00
_cell.angle_beta   90.00
_cell.angle_gamma   90.00
#
_symmetry.space_group_name_H-M   'P 1'
#
loop_
_entity.id
_entity.type
_entity.pdbx_description
1 polymer ?
#
loop_
_entity_poly.entity_id
_entity_poly.type
_entity_poly.pdbx_seq_one_letter_code
_entity_poly.pdbx_strand_id
1 'polypeptide(L)'
;AEKNPGTDTVPFPTTGMTGGEIEVLGYRGMKEYELAFDNFHVKGENLLGGEEGKGFKQLMQTFESARIQTAARAVGVAQCALDLGMQYAKDRKQFGKSLIDFPRVSGKLAMMAVEIMLARQLTYFSAFEKDNDRRCDMEAGMAKLLGARTAWSAADNSLQIHGGNGFALEYKISRVLCDARILNIFEGAAEIQAQVIARRLLG
;
A
#
# COMPACT_ATOMS: atom_id res chain seq x y z
N ALA A 1 -21.68 6.38 19.76
CA ALA A 1 -21.41 5.48 20.89
C ALA A 1 -19.92 5.31 21.00
N GLU A 2 -19.40 5.25 22.23
CA GLU A 2 -18.06 4.70 22.43
C GLU A 2 -18.07 3.24 21.99
N LYS A 3 -17.11 2.86 21.16
CA LYS A 3 -16.91 1.47 20.75
C LYS A 3 -16.03 0.83 21.81
N ASN A 4 -16.52 -0.21 22.47
CA ASN A 4 -15.69 -0.96 23.42
C ASN A 4 -14.71 -1.84 22.62
N PRO A 5 -13.40 -1.73 22.86
CA PRO A 5 -12.43 -2.63 22.24
C PRO A 5 -12.76 -4.09 22.57
N GLY A 6 -12.69 -4.96 21.56
CA GLY A 6 -12.88 -6.40 21.73
C GLY A 6 -11.65 -7.11 22.30
N THR A 7 -11.82 -8.41 22.54
CA THR A 7 -10.76 -9.37 22.88
C THR A 7 -10.83 -10.56 21.93
N ASP A 8 -9.83 -11.42 21.90
CA ASP A 8 -9.85 -12.63 21.05
C ASP A 8 -11.06 -13.54 21.35
N THR A 9 -11.53 -13.57 22.60
CA THR A 9 -12.71 -14.34 23.02
C THR A 9 -14.03 -13.63 22.75
N VAL A 10 -14.04 -12.29 22.76
CA VAL A 10 -15.22 -11.46 22.54
C VAL A 10 -14.83 -10.30 21.62
N PRO A 11 -14.70 -10.54 20.31
CA PRO A 11 -14.11 -9.57 19.38
C PRO A 11 -15.01 -8.35 19.12
N PHE A 12 -16.33 -8.51 19.28
CA PHE A 12 -17.32 -7.45 19.07
C PHE A 12 -18.25 -7.34 20.28
N PRO A 13 -17.80 -6.72 21.40
CA PRO A 13 -18.56 -6.67 22.65
C PRO A 13 -19.67 -5.62 22.66
N THR A 14 -19.71 -4.72 21.67
CA THR A 14 -20.65 -3.61 21.64
C THR A 14 -21.99 -4.07 21.05
N THR A 15 -23.09 -3.87 21.79
CA THR A 15 -24.43 -4.23 21.34
C THR A 15 -24.79 -3.59 20.00
N GLY A 16 -25.40 -4.37 19.10
CA GLY A 16 -25.79 -3.93 17.76
C GLY A 16 -24.64 -3.89 16.74
N MET A 17 -23.42 -4.27 17.12
CA MET A 17 -22.27 -4.41 16.22
C MET A 17 -21.75 -5.85 16.25
N THR A 18 -21.65 -6.47 15.09
CA THR A 18 -21.08 -7.82 14.91
C THR A 18 -20.07 -7.81 13.77
N GLY A 19 -19.31 -8.90 13.63
CA GLY A 19 -18.32 -9.02 12.56
C GLY A 19 -17.58 -10.35 12.59
N GLY A 20 -16.67 -10.51 11.63
CA GLY A 20 -15.81 -11.68 11.51
C GLY A 20 -14.52 -11.34 10.76
N GLU A 21 -13.43 -11.98 11.15
CA GLU A 21 -12.14 -11.83 10.46
C GLU A 21 -12.22 -12.45 9.06
N ILE A 22 -11.64 -11.75 8.08
CA ILE A 22 -11.49 -12.22 6.71
C ILE A 22 -10.07 -12.76 6.58
N GLU A 23 -9.95 -14.04 6.25
CA GLU A 23 -8.64 -14.63 5.90
C GLU A 23 -8.16 -14.04 4.56
N VAL A 24 -7.10 -13.24 4.61
CA VAL A 24 -6.55 -12.56 3.42
C VAL A 24 -5.15 -13.03 3.07
N LEU A 25 -4.78 -12.83 1.81
CA LEU A 25 -3.40 -12.97 1.37
C LEU A 25 -2.59 -11.72 1.75
N GLY A 26 -1.43 -11.90 2.38
CA GLY A 26 -0.44 -10.84 2.57
C GLY A 26 -0.67 -9.96 3.80
N TYR A 27 -1.08 -8.70 3.58
CA TYR A 27 -1.13 -7.61 4.55
C TYR A 27 -2.04 -7.93 5.74
N ARG A 28 -1.52 -8.64 6.75
CA ARG A 28 -2.32 -9.23 7.84
C ARG A 28 -2.00 -8.70 9.24
N GLY A 29 -1.08 -7.75 9.36
CA GLY A 29 -0.59 -7.28 10.66
C GLY A 29 -1.68 -6.63 11.54
N MET A 30 -2.74 -6.12 10.92
CA MET A 30 -3.89 -5.50 11.60
C MET A 30 -5.20 -6.29 11.43
N LYS A 31 -5.17 -7.34 10.59
CA LYS A 31 -6.34 -8.11 10.13
C LYS A 31 -7.38 -7.26 9.38
N GLU A 32 -8.30 -7.95 8.73
CA GLU A 32 -9.40 -7.39 7.97
C GLU A 32 -10.70 -8.03 8.46
N TYR A 33 -11.77 -7.24 8.55
CA TYR A 33 -13.03 -7.70 9.12
C TYR A 33 -14.23 -7.29 8.27
N GLU A 34 -15.20 -8.18 8.18
CA GLU A 34 -16.58 -7.79 7.89
C GLU A 34 -17.19 -7.21 9.17
N LEU A 35 -17.97 -6.12 9.03
CA LEU A 35 -18.71 -5.51 10.13
C LEU A 35 -20.19 -5.36 9.72
N ALA A 36 -21.08 -5.78 10.61
CA ALA A 36 -22.52 -5.58 10.48
C ALA A 36 -23.06 -4.75 11.65
N PHE A 37 -23.97 -3.83 11.34
CA PHE A 37 -24.61 -2.95 12.30
C PHE A 37 -26.12 -3.16 12.24
N ASP A 38 -26.70 -3.65 13.33
CA ASP A 38 -28.14 -3.87 13.50
C ASP A 38 -28.59 -3.14 14.76
N ASN A 39 -29.45 -2.14 14.60
CA ASN A 39 -29.88 -1.25 15.69
C ASN A 39 -28.69 -0.66 16.51
N PHE A 40 -27.56 -0.39 15.84
CA PHE A 40 -26.40 0.27 16.45
C PHE A 40 -26.64 1.77 16.57
N HIS A 41 -26.70 2.28 17.81
CA HIS A 41 -27.03 3.69 18.07
C HIS A 41 -25.79 4.57 18.15
N VAL A 42 -25.85 5.75 17.53
CA VAL A 42 -24.82 6.79 17.61
C VAL A 42 -25.45 8.07 18.12
N LYS A 43 -24.77 8.77 19.04
CA LYS A 43 -25.24 10.06 19.54
C LYS A 43 -25.15 11.11 18.44
N GLY A 44 -26.13 12.02 18.35
CA GLY A 44 -26.14 13.10 17.35
C GLY A 44 -24.90 14.00 17.42
N GLU A 45 -24.34 14.21 18.62
CA GLU A 45 -23.10 14.97 18.83
C GLU A 45 -21.86 14.38 18.13
N ASN A 46 -21.90 13.10 17.74
CA ASN A 46 -20.82 12.44 17.02
C ASN A 46 -20.92 12.63 15.49
N LEU A 47 -21.91 13.36 14.97
CA LEU A 47 -21.99 13.73 13.56
C LEU A 47 -20.87 14.72 13.23
N LEU A 48 -19.86 14.28 12.47
CA LEU A 48 -18.72 15.12 12.11
C LEU A 48 -19.18 16.38 11.37
N GLY A 49 -18.87 17.55 11.93
CA GLY A 49 -19.26 18.85 11.38
C GLY A 49 -20.71 19.25 11.68
N GLY A 50 -21.51 18.42 12.37
CA GLY A 50 -22.85 18.76 12.84
C GLY A 50 -23.93 18.95 11.78
N GLU A 51 -23.61 18.75 10.49
CA GLU A 51 -24.54 18.94 9.38
C GLU A 51 -24.64 17.66 8.54
N GLU A 52 -25.86 17.19 8.32
CA GLU A 52 -26.13 16.00 7.50
C GLU A 52 -25.76 16.24 6.01
N GLY A 53 -25.50 15.16 5.28
CA GLY A 53 -25.21 15.21 3.85
C GLY A 53 -23.81 15.74 3.47
N LYS A 54 -22.94 16.06 4.43
CA LYS A 54 -21.56 16.55 4.15
C LYS A 54 -20.50 15.45 4.07
N GLY A 55 -20.82 14.22 4.46
CA GLY A 55 -19.84 13.13 4.62
C GLY A 55 -18.98 12.86 3.38
N PHE A 56 -19.58 12.85 2.19
CA PHE A 56 -18.82 12.63 0.95
C PHE A 56 -17.80 13.76 0.69
N LYS A 57 -18.19 15.02 0.89
CA LYS A 57 -17.29 16.17 0.69
C LYS A 57 -16.15 16.17 1.71
N GLN A 58 -16.46 15.86 2.98
CA GLN A 58 -15.46 15.72 4.04
C GLN A 58 -14.47 14.58 3.73
N LEU A 59 -14.97 13.44 3.23
CA LEU A 59 -14.13 12.33 2.79
C LEU A 59 -13.23 12.72 1.61
N MET A 60 -13.75 13.46 0.62
CA MET A 60 -12.93 13.90 -0.52
C MET A 60 -11.74 14.77 -0.11
N GLN A 61 -11.84 15.51 1.00
CA GLN A 61 -10.73 16.34 1.50
C GLN A 61 -9.56 15.50 2.04
N THR A 62 -9.78 14.23 2.39
CA THR A 62 -8.73 13.34 2.93
C THR A 62 -8.00 12.57 1.83
N PHE A 63 -8.54 12.52 0.61
CA PHE A 63 -8.02 11.69 -0.48
C PHE A 63 -6.60 12.07 -0.92
N GLU A 64 -6.24 13.34 -0.90
CA GLU A 64 -4.86 13.77 -1.20
C GLU A 64 -3.87 13.11 -0.24
N SER A 65 -4.10 13.25 1.07
CA SER A 65 -3.26 12.66 2.11
C SER A 65 -3.27 11.13 2.07
N ALA A 66 -4.43 10.50 1.85
CA ALA A 66 -4.55 9.04 1.75
C ALA A 66 -3.74 8.48 0.56
N ARG A 67 -3.76 9.16 -0.59
CA ARG A 67 -2.98 8.77 -1.77
C ARG A 67 -1.47 8.93 -1.53
N ILE A 68 -1.05 10.04 -0.94
CA ILE A 68 0.35 10.29 -0.55
C ILE A 68 0.85 9.21 0.41
N GLN A 69 0.08 8.90 1.45
CA GLN A 69 0.42 7.84 2.42
C GLN A 69 0.46 6.45 1.77
N THR A 70 -0.40 6.19 0.78
CA THR A 70 -0.33 4.93 0.01
C THR A 70 0.92 4.84 -0.86
N ALA A 71 1.29 5.94 -1.52
CA ALA A 71 2.53 6.01 -2.28
C ALA A 71 3.77 5.82 -1.39
N ALA A 72 3.79 6.44 -0.20
CA ALA A 72 4.86 6.27 0.78
C ALA A 72 4.99 4.81 1.27
N ARG A 73 3.86 4.15 1.59
CA ARG A 73 3.83 2.72 1.91
C ARG A 73 4.41 1.88 0.78
N ALA A 74 4.03 2.18 -0.47
CA ALA A 74 4.53 1.47 -1.64
C ALA A 74 6.04 1.65 -1.84
N VAL A 75 6.57 2.86 -1.68
CA VAL A 75 8.02 3.12 -1.71
C VAL A 75 8.76 2.30 -0.64
N GLY A 76 8.20 2.21 0.57
CA GLY A 76 8.78 1.40 1.65
C GLY A 76 8.81 -0.10 1.33
N VAL A 77 7.71 -0.65 0.81
CA VAL A 77 7.63 -2.06 0.37
C VAL A 77 8.62 -2.34 -0.75
N ALA A 78 8.70 -1.45 -1.75
CA ALA A 78 9.63 -1.57 -2.86
C ALA A 78 11.10 -1.54 -2.39
N GLN A 79 11.43 -0.64 -1.46
CA GLN A 79 12.76 -0.56 -0.87
C GLN A 79 13.11 -1.86 -0.12
N CYS A 80 12.18 -2.39 0.68
CA CYS A 80 12.39 -3.67 1.36
C CYS A 80 12.66 -4.82 0.36
N ALA A 81 11.91 -4.88 -0.74
CA ALA A 81 12.16 -5.85 -1.80
C ALA A 81 13.55 -5.69 -2.43
N LEU A 82 14.00 -4.46 -2.69
CA LEU A 82 15.36 -4.18 -3.19
C LEU A 82 16.44 -4.65 -2.22
N ASP A 83 16.30 -4.33 -0.93
CA ASP A 83 17.29 -4.67 0.08
C ASP A 83 17.41 -6.19 0.24
N LEU A 84 16.28 -6.91 0.29
CA LEU A 84 16.25 -8.38 0.33
C LEU A 84 16.89 -9.01 -0.92
N GLY A 85 16.53 -8.50 -2.10
CA GLY A 85 17.05 -9.02 -3.37
C GLY A 85 18.54 -8.76 -3.54
N MET A 86 19.00 -7.58 -3.13
CA MET A 86 20.41 -7.19 -3.13
C MET A 86 21.25 -8.08 -2.20
N GLN A 87 20.77 -8.30 -0.97
CA GLN A 87 21.46 -9.14 0.00
C GLN A 87 21.57 -10.57 -0.52
N TYR A 88 20.46 -11.18 -0.95
CA TYR A 88 20.46 -12.54 -1.48
C TYR A 88 21.35 -12.67 -2.72
N ALA A 89 21.34 -11.67 -3.61
CA ALA A 89 22.16 -11.68 -4.82
C ALA A 89 23.67 -11.65 -4.52
N LYS A 90 24.09 -10.97 -3.44
CA LYS A 90 25.48 -10.93 -2.99
C LYS A 90 25.89 -12.24 -2.34
N ASP A 91 25.04 -12.81 -1.48
CA ASP A 91 25.38 -13.98 -0.67
C ASP A 91 25.33 -15.28 -1.48
N ARG A 92 24.32 -15.43 -2.34
CA ARG A 92 24.09 -16.67 -3.07
C ARG A 92 25.13 -16.83 -4.18
N LYS A 93 25.81 -17.98 -4.19
CA LYS A 93 26.74 -18.39 -5.24
C LYS A 93 26.10 -19.41 -6.18
N GLN A 94 26.26 -19.22 -7.48
CA GLN A 94 25.94 -20.22 -8.50
C GLN A 94 26.86 -20.06 -9.69
N PHE A 95 27.21 -21.17 -10.36
CA PHE A 95 28.21 -21.18 -11.44
C PHE A 95 29.53 -20.48 -11.03
N GLY A 96 29.96 -20.69 -9.79
CA GLY A 96 31.25 -20.20 -9.28
C GLY A 96 31.33 -18.72 -8.86
N LYS A 97 30.25 -17.95 -8.93
CA LYS A 97 30.24 -16.52 -8.53
C LYS A 97 28.92 -16.06 -7.90
N SER A 98 28.87 -14.84 -7.39
CA SER A 98 27.64 -14.30 -6.79
C SER A 98 26.56 -14.10 -7.85
N LEU A 99 25.29 -14.24 -7.46
CA LEU A 99 24.19 -13.97 -8.38
C LEU A 99 24.21 -12.53 -8.91
N ILE A 100 24.67 -11.56 -8.11
CA ILE A 100 24.79 -10.16 -8.52
C ILE A 100 25.72 -9.96 -9.73
N ASP A 101 26.66 -10.89 -9.98
CA ASP A 101 27.61 -10.81 -11.09
C ASP A 101 27.02 -11.28 -12.43
N PHE A 102 25.73 -11.61 -12.48
CA PHE A 102 25.01 -11.94 -13.71
C PHE A 102 24.11 -10.77 -14.13
N PRO A 103 24.20 -10.28 -15.39
CA PRO A 103 23.44 -9.12 -15.86
C PRO A 103 21.91 -9.23 -15.69
N ARG A 104 21.35 -10.45 -15.71
CA ARG A 104 19.91 -10.67 -15.50
C ARG A 104 19.46 -10.46 -14.05
N VAL A 105 20.39 -10.42 -13.10
CA VAL A 105 20.17 -10.12 -11.67
C VAL A 105 20.52 -8.66 -11.39
N SER A 106 21.72 -8.20 -11.73
CA SER A 106 22.12 -6.80 -11.50
C SER A 106 21.24 -5.82 -12.27
N GLY A 107 20.81 -6.16 -13.49
CA GLY A 107 19.86 -5.34 -14.26
C GLY A 107 18.50 -5.19 -13.57
N LYS A 108 18.00 -6.21 -12.86
CA LYS A 108 16.77 -6.09 -12.05
C LYS A 108 16.99 -5.12 -10.91
N LEU A 109 18.06 -5.29 -10.15
CA LEU A 109 18.39 -4.43 -9.01
C LEU A 109 18.58 -2.96 -9.45
N ALA A 110 19.21 -2.75 -10.61
CA ALA A 110 19.37 -1.41 -11.19
C ALA A 110 18.02 -0.76 -11.52
N MET A 111 17.12 -1.48 -12.20
CA MET A 111 15.78 -0.98 -12.52
C MET A 111 14.95 -0.71 -11.27
N MET A 112 15.01 -1.59 -10.27
CA MET A 112 14.35 -1.39 -8.98
C MET A 112 14.83 -0.08 -8.34
N ALA A 113 16.15 0.17 -8.28
CA ALA A 113 16.69 1.40 -7.69
C ALA A 113 16.21 2.66 -8.44
N VAL A 114 16.18 2.63 -9.77
CA VAL A 114 15.69 3.74 -10.61
C VAL A 114 14.21 4.01 -10.35
N GLU A 115 13.37 2.98 -10.47
CA GLU A 115 11.92 3.14 -10.32
C GLU A 115 11.52 3.55 -8.91
N ILE A 116 12.19 3.03 -7.89
CA ILE A 116 11.98 3.43 -6.49
C ILE A 116 12.31 4.91 -6.30
N MET A 117 13.41 5.40 -6.88
CA MET A 117 13.75 6.82 -6.79
C MET A 117 12.70 7.70 -7.48
N LEU A 118 12.23 7.30 -8.67
CA LEU A 118 11.16 8.03 -9.37
C LEU A 118 9.88 8.10 -8.53
N ALA A 119 9.42 6.97 -8.00
CA ALA A 119 8.24 6.92 -7.14
C ALA A 119 8.43 7.75 -5.85
N ARG A 120 9.62 7.71 -5.25
CA ARG A 120 9.96 8.48 -4.05
C ARG A 120 9.90 9.98 -4.30
N GLN A 121 10.51 10.47 -5.38
CA GLN A 121 10.48 11.90 -5.71
C GLN A 121 9.06 12.37 -6.03
N LEU A 122 8.27 11.58 -6.76
CA LEU A 122 6.88 11.93 -7.04
C LEU A 122 6.02 11.97 -5.77
N THR A 123 6.26 11.05 -4.84
CA THR A 123 5.63 11.05 -3.52
C THR A 123 6.00 12.31 -2.72
N TYR A 124 7.28 12.64 -2.63
CA TYR A 124 7.75 13.83 -1.91
C TYR A 124 7.28 15.13 -2.55
N PHE A 125 7.21 15.19 -3.88
CA PHE A 125 6.65 16.34 -4.57
C PHE A 125 5.18 16.55 -4.19
N SER A 126 4.34 15.50 -4.26
CA SER A 126 2.94 15.62 -3.84
C SER A 126 2.78 16.01 -2.36
N ALA A 127 3.64 15.52 -1.46
CA ALA A 127 3.67 15.93 -0.07
C ALA A 127 4.09 17.40 0.10
N PHE A 128 5.09 17.85 -0.64
CA PHE A 128 5.54 19.24 -0.62
C PHE A 128 4.45 20.20 -1.11
N GLU A 129 3.73 19.86 -2.18
CA GLU A 129 2.58 20.64 -2.62
C GLU A 129 1.52 20.73 -1.51
N LYS A 130 1.23 19.60 -0.84
CA LYS A 130 0.28 19.54 0.27
C LYS A 130 0.70 20.38 1.48
N ASP A 131 1.97 20.33 1.87
CA ASP A 131 2.53 21.12 2.97
C ASP A 131 2.49 22.63 2.71
N ASN A 132 2.37 23.04 1.45
CA ASN A 132 2.22 24.44 1.04
C ASN A 132 0.76 24.80 0.69
N ASP A 133 -0.22 24.02 1.13
CA ASP A 133 -1.66 24.20 0.88
C ASP A 133 -2.02 24.30 -0.61
N ARG A 134 -1.17 23.78 -1.51
CA ARG A 134 -1.46 23.69 -2.94
C ARG A 134 -2.23 22.40 -3.19
N ARG A 135 -3.25 22.51 -4.04
CA ARG A 135 -4.05 21.36 -4.47
C ARG A 135 -3.13 20.37 -5.20
N CYS A 136 -3.11 19.12 -4.76
CA CYS A 136 -2.14 18.12 -5.21
C CYS A 136 -2.80 16.77 -5.55
N ASP A 137 -4.10 16.77 -5.87
CA ASP A 137 -4.89 15.56 -6.12
C ASP A 137 -4.40 14.74 -7.31
N MET A 138 -3.81 15.42 -8.30
CA MET A 138 -3.26 14.81 -9.52
C MET A 138 -1.89 14.17 -9.24
N GLU A 139 -0.98 14.92 -8.62
CA GLU A 139 0.36 14.52 -8.24
C GLU A 139 0.30 13.33 -7.27
N ALA A 140 -0.56 13.41 -6.26
CA ALA A 140 -0.79 12.32 -5.31
C ALA A 140 -1.37 11.07 -6.01
N GLY A 141 -2.28 11.25 -6.97
CA GLY A 141 -2.82 10.16 -7.79
C GLY A 141 -1.73 9.48 -8.61
N MET A 142 -0.86 10.25 -9.27
CA MET A 142 0.27 9.72 -10.03
C MET A 142 1.28 9.01 -9.13
N ALA A 143 1.58 9.57 -7.95
CA ALA A 143 2.47 8.97 -6.96
C ALA A 143 1.96 7.60 -6.51
N LYS A 144 0.66 7.50 -6.15
CA LYS A 144 0.03 6.23 -5.77
C LYS A 144 0.10 5.21 -6.90
N LEU A 145 -0.27 5.61 -8.10
CA LEU A 145 -0.35 4.73 -9.27
C LEU A 145 1.03 4.15 -9.63
N LEU A 146 2.03 5.02 -9.74
CA LEU A 146 3.40 4.61 -10.05
C LEU A 146 4.02 3.80 -8.90
N GLY A 147 3.90 4.29 -7.67
CA GLY A 147 4.46 3.65 -6.48
C GLY A 147 3.97 2.22 -6.29
N ALA A 148 2.66 1.99 -6.42
CA ALA A 148 2.09 0.64 -6.30
C ALA A 148 2.63 -0.33 -7.38
N ARG A 149 2.75 0.13 -8.63
CA ARG A 149 3.34 -0.67 -9.72
C ARG A 149 4.82 -0.98 -9.47
N THR A 150 5.58 0.02 -9.02
CA THR A 150 7.00 -0.13 -8.67
C THR A 150 7.19 -1.13 -7.53
N ALA A 151 6.37 -1.07 -6.48
CA ALA A 151 6.42 -2.03 -5.38
C ALA A 151 6.16 -3.46 -5.83
N TRP A 152 5.14 -3.67 -6.68
CA TRP A 152 4.86 -4.98 -7.26
C TRP A 152 6.02 -5.51 -8.11
N SER A 153 6.52 -4.71 -9.06
CA SER A 153 7.65 -5.06 -9.92
C SER A 153 8.91 -5.38 -9.12
N ALA A 154 9.19 -4.60 -8.07
CA ALA A 154 10.32 -4.81 -7.18
C ALA A 154 10.20 -6.14 -6.41
N ALA A 155 9.04 -6.41 -5.83
CA ALA A 155 8.82 -7.65 -5.07
C ALA A 155 8.90 -8.89 -5.97
N ASP A 156 8.30 -8.85 -7.16
CA ASP A 156 8.35 -9.93 -8.15
C ASP A 156 9.78 -10.22 -8.61
N ASN A 157 10.52 -9.19 -9.02
CA ASN A 157 11.92 -9.35 -9.44
C ASN A 157 12.82 -9.83 -8.30
N SER A 158 12.59 -9.37 -7.07
CA SER A 158 13.36 -9.80 -5.91
C SER A 158 13.06 -11.25 -5.55
N LEU A 159 11.81 -11.70 -5.64
CA LEU A 159 11.45 -13.11 -5.51
C LEU A 159 12.16 -13.94 -6.58
N GLN A 160 12.16 -13.48 -7.84
CA GLN A 160 12.85 -14.15 -8.94
C GLN A 160 14.36 -14.29 -8.70
N ILE A 161 15.00 -13.34 -8.04
CA ILE A 161 16.42 -13.42 -7.64
C ILE A 161 16.63 -14.52 -6.59
N HIS A 162 15.66 -14.74 -5.69
CA HIS A 162 15.70 -15.83 -4.71
C HIS A 162 15.48 -17.21 -5.35
N GLY A 163 14.85 -17.28 -6.53
CA GLY A 163 14.50 -18.53 -7.19
C GLY A 163 13.47 -19.31 -6.39
N GLY A 164 13.62 -20.64 -6.31
CA GLY A 164 12.72 -21.50 -5.54
C GLY A 164 12.57 -21.10 -4.06
N ASN A 165 13.66 -20.60 -3.45
CA ASN A 165 13.65 -20.13 -2.07
C ASN A 165 12.73 -18.93 -1.85
N GLY A 166 12.47 -18.13 -2.88
CA GLY A 166 11.56 -16.98 -2.79
C GLY A 166 10.11 -17.36 -2.48
N PHE A 167 9.73 -18.62 -2.71
CA PHE A 167 8.41 -19.17 -2.38
C PHE A 167 8.34 -19.76 -0.96
N ALA A 168 9.47 -19.97 -0.29
CA ALA A 168 9.50 -20.51 1.06
C ALA A 168 9.18 -19.40 2.08
N LEU A 169 8.31 -19.73 3.05
CA LEU A 169 7.86 -18.78 4.08
C LEU A 169 8.98 -18.31 5.02
N GLU A 170 10.10 -19.04 5.08
CA GLU A 170 11.29 -18.60 5.83
C GLU A 170 11.95 -17.35 5.22
N TYR A 171 11.79 -17.12 3.91
CA TYR A 171 12.28 -15.92 3.24
C TYR A 171 11.21 -14.85 3.22
N LYS A 172 11.54 -13.69 3.78
CA LYS A 172 10.64 -12.53 3.89
C LYS A 172 10.07 -12.05 2.54
N ILE A 173 10.73 -12.35 1.43
CA ILE A 173 10.31 -11.91 0.10
C ILE A 173 8.96 -12.52 -0.31
N SER A 174 8.62 -13.73 0.16
CA SER A 174 7.31 -14.36 -0.07
C SER A 174 6.16 -13.52 0.51
N ARG A 175 6.35 -12.99 1.73
CA ARG A 175 5.41 -12.07 2.38
C ARG A 175 5.35 -10.73 1.64
N VAL A 176 6.52 -10.16 1.33
CA VAL A 176 6.63 -8.84 0.65
C VAL A 176 5.94 -8.85 -0.72
N LEU A 177 5.97 -9.97 -1.46
CA LEU A 177 5.20 -10.13 -2.70
C LEU A 177 3.70 -9.90 -2.47
N CYS A 178 3.15 -10.53 -1.44
CA CYS A 178 1.74 -10.42 -1.09
C CYS A 178 1.40 -8.99 -0.62
N ASP A 179 2.25 -8.41 0.24
CA ASP A 179 2.11 -7.03 0.74
C ASP A 179 2.12 -6.02 -0.42
N ALA A 180 2.93 -6.24 -1.45
CA ALA A 180 3.00 -5.36 -2.62
C ALA A 180 1.73 -5.42 -3.48
N ARG A 181 1.09 -6.59 -3.58
CA ARG A 181 -0.02 -6.82 -4.51
C ARG A 181 -1.28 -6.03 -4.14
N ILE A 182 -1.49 -5.72 -2.87
CA ILE A 182 -2.68 -5.00 -2.42
C ILE A 182 -2.63 -3.49 -2.72
N LEU A 183 -1.44 -2.95 -3.00
CA LEU A 183 -1.20 -1.49 -3.07
C LEU A 183 -1.93 -0.79 -4.22
N ASN A 184 -2.26 -1.54 -5.29
CA ASN A 184 -3.04 -1.04 -6.42
C ASN A 184 -4.55 -1.37 -6.31
N ILE A 185 -5.01 -1.92 -5.19
CA ILE A 185 -6.41 -2.27 -4.93
C ILE A 185 -6.96 -1.41 -3.79
N PHE A 186 -6.35 -1.49 -2.61
CA PHE A 186 -6.81 -0.72 -1.46
C PHE A 186 -6.59 0.78 -1.67
N GLU A 187 -7.35 1.62 -0.95
CA GLU A 187 -7.35 3.08 -1.13
C GLU A 187 -7.69 3.51 -2.58
N GLY A 188 -8.49 2.69 -3.27
CA GLY A 188 -8.98 2.91 -4.63
C GLY A 188 -8.09 2.27 -5.70
N ALA A 189 -8.70 1.44 -6.54
CA ALA A 189 -8.04 0.68 -7.60
C ALA A 189 -7.25 1.57 -8.58
N ALA A 190 -6.19 1.02 -9.18
CA ALA A 190 -5.34 1.73 -10.14
C ALA A 190 -6.14 2.34 -11.30
N GLU A 191 -7.16 1.65 -11.78
CA GLU A 191 -8.04 2.08 -12.87
C GLU A 191 -8.81 3.36 -12.49
N ILE A 192 -9.26 3.45 -11.23
CA ILE A 192 -9.93 4.64 -10.71
C ILE A 192 -8.93 5.80 -10.58
N GLN A 193 -7.70 5.54 -10.15
CA GLN A 193 -6.66 6.58 -10.12
C GLN A 193 -6.36 7.10 -11.53
N ALA A 194 -6.20 6.20 -12.50
CA ALA A 194 -5.98 6.56 -13.90
C ALA A 194 -7.15 7.37 -14.48
N GLN A 195 -8.39 7.00 -14.17
CA GLN A 195 -9.59 7.74 -14.58
C GLN A 195 -9.61 9.16 -13.98
N VAL A 196 -9.26 9.31 -12.70
CA VAL A 196 -9.18 10.62 -12.04
C VAL A 196 -8.10 11.49 -12.69
N ILE A 197 -6.91 10.93 -12.94
CA ILE A 197 -5.81 11.65 -13.62
C ILE A 197 -6.24 12.07 -15.03
N ALA A 198 -6.81 11.16 -15.82
CA ALA A 198 -7.27 11.45 -17.18
C ALA A 198 -8.32 12.56 -17.20
N ARG A 199 -9.29 12.52 -16.28
CA ARG A 199 -10.31 13.56 -16.16
C ARG A 199 -9.72 14.94 -15.82
N ARG A 200 -8.64 14.99 -15.03
CA ARG A 200 -7.96 16.25 -14.66
C ARG A 200 -7.06 16.79 -15.77
N LEU A 201 -6.52 15.92 -16.62
CA LEU A 201 -5.75 16.32 -17.81
C LEU A 201 -6.63 16.88 -18.93
N LEU A 202 -7.85 16.36 -19.08
CA LEU A 202 -8.77 16.70 -20.17
C LEU A 202 -9.77 17.82 -19.84
N GLY A 203 -9.82 18.25 -18.57
CA GLY A 203 -10.85 19.17 -18.06
C GLY A 203 -10.28 20.39 -17.37
#